data_AF-A0A1Y2C9T5-F1
#
_entry.id   AF-A0A1Y2C9T5-F1
#
_cell.length_a   1.000
_cell.length_b   1.000
_cell.length_c   1.000
_cell.angle_alpha   90.00
_cell.angle_beta   90.00
_cell.angle_gamma   90.00
#
_symmetry.space_group_name_H-M   'P 1'
#
loop_
_entity.id
_entity.type
_entity.pdbx_description
1 polymer ?
#
loop_
_entity_poly.entity_id
_entity_poly.type
_entity_poly.pdbx_seq_one_letter_code
_entity_poly.pdbx_strand_id
1 'polypeptide(L)'
;MFIVPIGFDSHVPGWLQLPPLPKGTNKAEGIVVRLYSSMQGKMGKELVTEGGNDRPLVKFKIPEFAETSVYDNRRDRQALAGSFDVEMTTEAVELMYELQAMETHERFQGIISKHGRLEDAQGEREDVVTEYVDALFADIVGDYAALYGSVKGELVFKVQDSVKQTCRDLVTNE
;
A
#
# COMPACT_ATOMS: atom_id res chain seq x y z
N MET A 1 1.05 -16.68 14.26
CA MET A 1 0.23 -15.88 13.34
C MET A 1 -1.02 -16.69 13.00
N PHE A 2 -2.19 -16.24 13.41
CA PHE A 2 -3.44 -16.95 13.11
C PHE A 2 -3.93 -16.51 11.73
N ILE A 3 -3.66 -17.32 10.71
CA ILE A 3 -4.30 -17.15 9.40
C ILE A 3 -5.74 -17.64 9.60
N VAL A 4 -6.68 -16.69 9.68
CA VAL A 4 -8.11 -17.03 9.75
C VAL A 4 -8.58 -17.30 8.31
N PRO A 5 -8.98 -18.53 7.96
CA PRO A 5 -9.50 -18.81 6.63
C PRO A 5 -10.80 -18.03 6.43
N ILE A 6 -10.85 -17.20 5.40
CA ILE A 6 -12.07 -16.48 4.99
C ILE A 6 -12.95 -17.52 4.28
N GLY A 7 -14.04 -17.93 4.92
CA GLY A 7 -15.03 -18.85 4.34
C GLY A 7 -16.28 -18.90 5.21
N PHE A 8 -17.41 -18.44 4.68
CA PHE A 8 -18.70 -18.43 5.39
C PHE A 8 -19.86 -18.53 4.39
N ASP A 9 -21.02 -18.99 4.87
CA ASP A 9 -22.25 -18.98 4.08
C ASP A 9 -22.80 -17.54 3.98
N SER A 10 -23.20 -17.14 2.78
CA SER A 10 -23.77 -15.83 2.51
C SER A 10 -25.08 -15.62 3.26
N HIS A 11 -25.16 -14.49 3.98
CA HIS A 11 -26.35 -14.06 4.71
C HIS A 11 -27.35 -13.29 3.84
N VAL A 12 -27.03 -13.04 2.57
CA VAL A 12 -27.87 -12.25 1.65
C VAL A 12 -29.30 -12.80 1.52
N PRO A 13 -29.54 -14.13 1.38
CA PRO A 13 -30.91 -14.64 1.34
C PRO A 13 -31.71 -14.29 2.59
N GLY A 14 -31.08 -14.33 3.77
CA GLY A 14 -31.71 -13.98 5.04
C GLY A 14 -32.09 -12.49 5.10
N TRP A 15 -31.24 -11.59 4.60
CA TRP A 15 -31.56 -10.16 4.50
C TRP A 15 -32.72 -9.87 3.55
N LEU A 16 -32.90 -10.70 2.52
CA LEU A 16 -34.00 -10.62 1.56
C LEU A 16 -35.26 -11.40 1.99
N GLN A 17 -35.28 -11.98 3.19
CA GLN A 17 -36.38 -12.81 3.70
C GLN A 17 -36.69 -14.03 2.81
N LEU A 18 -35.69 -14.53 2.09
CA LEU A 18 -35.80 -15.75 1.28
C LEU A 18 -35.58 -17.00 2.15
N PRO A 19 -36.12 -18.16 1.74
CA PRO A 19 -35.86 -19.42 2.44
C PRO A 19 -34.36 -19.71 2.55
N PRO A 20 -33.89 -20.25 3.70
CA PRO A 20 -32.48 -20.58 3.87
C PRO A 20 -32.08 -21.71 2.92
N LEU A 21 -30.94 -21.54 2.27
CA LEU A 21 -30.31 -22.60 1.47
C LEU A 21 -29.63 -23.63 2.39
N PRO A 22 -29.41 -24.87 1.90
CA PRO A 22 -28.66 -25.86 2.66
C PRO A 22 -27.29 -25.33 3.09
N LYS A 23 -26.86 -25.70 4.30
CA LYS A 23 -25.58 -25.25 4.85
C LYS A 23 -24.42 -25.67 3.94
N GLY A 24 -23.51 -24.75 3.67
CA GLY A 24 -22.33 -24.96 2.83
C GLY A 24 -22.57 -24.91 1.32
N THR A 25 -23.81 -24.74 0.85
CA THR A 25 -24.11 -24.63 -0.59
C THR A 25 -24.19 -23.19 -1.08
N ASN A 26 -24.25 -22.22 -0.16
CA ASN A 26 -24.38 -20.80 -0.46
C ASN A 26 -23.18 -20.05 0.10
N LYS A 27 -21.96 -20.47 -0.21
CA LYS A 27 -20.75 -19.79 0.23
C LYS A 27 -20.71 -18.36 -0.32
N ALA A 28 -20.37 -17.40 0.53
CA ALA A 28 -20.06 -16.06 0.06
C ALA A 28 -18.77 -16.10 -0.78
N GLU A 29 -18.74 -15.37 -1.90
CA GLU A 29 -17.53 -15.19 -2.72
C GLU A 29 -16.37 -14.63 -1.89
N GLY A 30 -16.67 -13.80 -0.90
CA GLY A 30 -15.67 -13.20 -0.03
C GLY A 30 -16.18 -11.96 0.68
N ILE A 31 -15.25 -11.08 1.06
CA ILE A 31 -15.55 -9.81 1.72
C ILE A 31 -14.87 -8.65 0.99
N VAL A 32 -15.54 -7.50 1.01
CA VAL A 32 -14.94 -6.23 0.59
C VAL A 32 -14.73 -5.38 1.83
N VAL A 33 -13.48 -5.00 2.07
CA VAL A 33 -13.10 -4.07 3.12
C VAL A 33 -12.95 -2.69 2.46
N ARG A 34 -13.70 -1.72 2.96
CA ARG A 34 -13.60 -0.33 2.54
C ARG A 34 -13.58 0.58 3.75
N LEU A 35 -12.99 1.75 3.60
CA LEU A 35 -13.08 2.79 4.61
C LEU A 35 -14.54 3.26 4.76
N TYR A 36 -14.95 3.49 6.01
CA TYR A 36 -16.26 4.04 6.31
C TYR A 36 -16.38 5.47 5.74
N SER A 37 -17.53 5.80 5.14
CA SER A 37 -17.72 6.98 4.29
C SER A 37 -17.48 8.32 4.97
N SER A 38 -17.56 8.42 6.31
CA SER A 38 -17.21 9.65 7.03
C SER A 38 -15.71 9.98 6.97
N MET A 39 -14.86 9.02 6.60
CA MET A 39 -13.43 9.21 6.35
C MET A 39 -13.12 9.48 4.87
N GLN A 40 -14.00 9.06 3.95
CA GLN A 40 -13.84 9.33 2.51
C GLN A 40 -13.97 10.83 2.17
N GLY A 41 -14.81 11.58 2.88
CA GLY A 41 -14.97 13.02 2.67
C GLY A 41 -13.85 13.88 3.28
N LYS A 42 -13.10 13.35 4.26
CA LYS A 42 -11.97 14.05 4.91
C LYS A 42 -10.62 13.76 4.24
N MET A 43 -10.52 12.67 3.49
CA MET A 43 -9.31 12.30 2.71
C MET A 43 -9.37 12.72 1.24
N GLY A 44 -10.19 13.73 0.93
CA GLY A 44 -10.32 14.24 -0.43
C GLY A 44 -11.16 13.33 -1.34
N LYS A 45 -11.74 13.95 -2.37
CA LYS A 45 -12.41 13.27 -3.48
C LYS A 45 -11.56 12.12 -4.02
N GLU A 46 -12.24 11.15 -4.62
CA GLU A 46 -11.71 10.12 -5.51
C GLU A 46 -10.26 10.39 -5.94
N LEU A 47 -9.34 9.49 -5.59
CA LEU A 47 -7.95 9.56 -6.01
C LEU A 47 -7.94 9.56 -7.54
N VAL A 48 -7.83 10.75 -8.14
CA VAL A 48 -7.68 10.92 -9.58
C VAL A 48 -6.24 10.52 -9.89
N THR A 49 -6.01 9.25 -10.20
CA THR A 49 -4.77 8.82 -10.84
C THR A 49 -4.89 9.12 -12.33
N GLU A 50 -3.76 9.27 -13.04
CA GLU A 50 -3.72 9.67 -14.47
C GLU A 50 -4.51 8.74 -15.43
N GLY A 51 -5.03 7.61 -14.94
CA GLY A 51 -5.90 6.67 -15.66
C GLY A 51 -7.36 6.58 -15.16
N GLY A 52 -7.77 7.36 -14.16
CA GLY A 52 -9.15 7.40 -13.65
C GLY A 52 -9.29 7.17 -12.14
N ASN A 53 -10.45 7.54 -11.59
CA ASN A 53 -10.75 7.54 -10.16
C ASN A 53 -10.66 6.16 -9.49
N ASP A 54 -9.54 5.89 -8.82
CA ASP A 54 -9.37 4.67 -8.04
C ASP A 54 -9.99 4.80 -6.64
N ARG A 55 -10.75 3.78 -6.24
CA ARG A 55 -11.46 3.72 -4.96
C ARG A 55 -10.63 2.93 -3.94
N PRO A 56 -10.34 3.46 -2.74
CA PRO A 56 -9.60 2.73 -1.72
C PRO A 56 -10.49 1.63 -1.11
N LEU A 57 -10.37 0.42 -1.65
CA LEU A 57 -11.04 -0.80 -1.19
C LEU A 57 -10.15 -2.02 -1.41
N VAL A 58 -10.29 -3.03 -0.55
CA VAL A 58 -9.62 -4.32 -0.66
C VAL A 58 -10.67 -5.42 -0.76
N LYS A 59 -10.52 -6.32 -1.73
CA LYS A 59 -11.41 -7.48 -1.91
C LYS A 59 -10.67 -8.76 -1.51
N PHE A 60 -11.21 -9.50 -0.56
CA PHE A 60 -10.74 -10.83 -0.21
C PHE A 60 -11.72 -11.85 -0.77
N LYS A 61 -11.32 -12.68 -1.73
CA LYS A 61 -12.15 -13.74 -2.31
C LYS A 61 -11.70 -15.11 -1.80
N ILE A 62 -12.65 -16.05 -1.65
CA ILE A 62 -12.34 -17.44 -1.33
C ILE A 62 -11.79 -18.16 -2.56
N PRO A 63 -10.91 -19.17 -2.40
CA PRO A 63 -10.25 -19.84 -3.54
C PRO A 63 -11.24 -20.43 -4.57
N GLU A 64 -12.39 -20.92 -4.13
CA GLU A 64 -13.41 -21.52 -5.01
C GLU A 64 -14.07 -20.50 -5.96
N PHE A 65 -13.92 -19.21 -5.68
CA PHE A 65 -14.40 -18.09 -6.51
C PHE A 65 -13.25 -17.24 -7.06
N ALA A 66 -11.99 -17.66 -6.88
CA ALA A 66 -10.88 -17.02 -7.55
C ALA A 66 -11.06 -17.21 -9.07
N GLU A 67 -11.03 -16.10 -9.81
CA GLU A 67 -11.14 -16.16 -11.27
C GLU A 67 -9.97 -17.00 -11.81
N THR A 68 -10.26 -17.92 -12.73
CA THR A 68 -9.23 -18.62 -13.50
C THR A 68 -8.30 -17.56 -14.08
N SER A 69 -6.99 -17.81 -14.07
CA SER A 69 -5.88 -16.90 -14.43
C SER A 69 -5.97 -16.16 -15.79
N VAL A 70 -7.04 -16.40 -16.54
CA VAL A 70 -7.43 -15.75 -17.78
C VAL A 70 -8.16 -14.41 -17.55
N TYR A 71 -8.81 -14.20 -16.40
CA TYR A 71 -9.55 -12.96 -16.08
C TYR A 71 -8.95 -12.17 -14.91
N ASP A 72 -7.80 -12.61 -14.40
CA ASP A 72 -7.11 -11.92 -13.32
C ASP A 72 -6.47 -10.60 -13.82
N ASN A 73 -7.18 -9.49 -13.63
CA ASN A 73 -6.71 -8.12 -13.92
C ASN A 73 -5.44 -7.74 -13.12
N ARG A 74 -4.89 -8.62 -12.28
CA ARG A 74 -3.54 -8.47 -11.72
C ARG A 74 -2.44 -8.65 -12.77
N ARG A 75 -2.68 -9.43 -13.85
CA ARG A 75 -1.73 -9.51 -14.98
C ARG A 75 -1.60 -8.20 -15.74
N ASP A 76 -2.64 -7.37 -15.76
CA ASP A 76 -2.55 -6.02 -16.33
C ASP A 76 -1.63 -5.10 -15.48
N ARG A 77 -1.44 -5.40 -14.18
CA ARG A 77 -0.41 -4.72 -13.38
C ARG A 77 1.02 -5.15 -13.74
N GLN A 78 1.22 -6.39 -14.20
CA GLN A 78 2.49 -6.82 -14.79
C GLN A 78 2.74 -6.17 -16.16
N ALA A 79 1.69 -5.82 -16.92
CA ALA A 79 1.83 -5.02 -18.13
C ALA A 79 2.24 -3.56 -17.84
N LEU A 80 1.82 -2.99 -16.68
CA LEU A 80 2.34 -1.72 -16.15
C LEU A 80 3.76 -1.82 -15.57
N ALA A 81 4.25 -3.02 -15.25
CA ALA A 81 5.65 -3.24 -14.87
C ALA A 81 6.60 -3.25 -16.07
N GLY A 82 6.09 -3.10 -17.30
CA GLY A 82 6.89 -3.07 -18.53
C GLY A 82 7.78 -1.84 -18.73
N SER A 83 7.83 -0.90 -17.77
CA SER A 83 8.70 0.28 -17.82
C SER A 83 9.69 0.39 -16.65
N PHE A 84 9.77 -0.61 -15.77
CA PHE A 84 10.79 -0.65 -14.72
C PHE A 84 11.81 -1.74 -15.04
N ASP A 85 13.00 -1.32 -15.45
CA ASP A 85 14.12 -2.15 -15.91
C ASP A 85 14.84 -2.89 -14.76
N VAL A 86 14.08 -3.35 -13.75
CA VAL A 86 14.61 -4.03 -12.57
C VAL A 86 13.76 -5.27 -12.32
N GLU A 87 14.37 -6.46 -12.37
CA GLU A 87 13.77 -7.74 -11.97
C GLU A 87 13.42 -7.74 -10.47
N MET A 88 12.35 -7.05 -10.09
CA MET A 88 11.85 -7.07 -8.72
C MET A 88 11.02 -8.34 -8.49
N THR A 89 11.39 -9.09 -7.44
CA THR A 89 10.59 -10.24 -6.99
C THR A 89 9.26 -9.75 -6.40
N THR A 90 8.24 -10.62 -6.38
CA THR A 90 6.94 -10.29 -5.76
C THR A 90 7.10 -9.80 -4.32
N GLU A 91 7.99 -10.43 -3.54
CA GLU A 91 8.30 -10.02 -2.17
C GLU A 91 8.88 -8.60 -2.08
N ALA A 92 9.72 -8.20 -3.04
CA ALA A 92 10.28 -6.85 -3.09
C ALA A 92 9.20 -5.83 -3.45
N VAL A 93 8.30 -6.17 -4.38
CA VAL A 93 7.18 -5.30 -4.77
C VAL A 93 6.22 -5.10 -3.59
N GLU A 94 5.88 -6.17 -2.86
CA GLU A 94 5.04 -6.08 -1.65
C GLU A 94 5.68 -5.19 -0.60
N LEU A 95 6.96 -5.42 -0.28
CA LEU A 95 7.71 -4.59 0.66
C LEU A 95 7.76 -3.12 0.22
N MET A 96 8.00 -2.85 -1.06
CA MET A 96 8.02 -1.49 -1.61
C MET A 96 6.70 -0.76 -1.32
N TYR A 97 5.56 -1.40 -1.62
CA TYR A 97 4.25 -0.80 -1.34
C TYR A 97 3.99 -0.60 0.15
N GLU A 98 4.44 -1.53 1.00
CA GLU A 98 4.27 -1.40 2.45
C GLU A 98 5.11 -0.24 3.03
N LEU A 99 6.34 -0.06 2.57
CA LEU A 99 7.19 1.05 2.98
C LEU A 99 6.65 2.39 2.46
N GLN A 100 6.21 2.42 1.19
CA GLN A 100 5.60 3.62 0.59
C GLN A 100 4.31 4.02 1.31
N ALA A 101 3.52 3.07 1.81
CA ALA A 101 2.33 3.37 2.59
C ALA A 101 2.62 4.06 3.94
N MET A 102 3.87 3.99 4.43
CA MET A 102 4.32 4.66 5.65
C MET A 102 4.89 6.06 5.39
N GLU A 103 5.05 6.45 4.13
CA GLU A 103 5.44 7.81 3.72
C GLU A 103 4.27 8.76 3.93
N THR A 104 4.31 9.52 5.02
CA THR A 104 3.25 10.47 5.37
C THR A 104 3.85 11.83 5.70
N HIS A 105 3.07 12.88 5.42
CA HIS A 105 3.48 14.26 5.70
C HIS A 105 3.74 14.47 7.19
N GLU A 106 2.93 13.86 8.06
CA GLU A 106 3.13 13.92 9.52
C GLU A 106 4.48 13.34 9.95
N ARG A 107 4.94 12.31 9.24
CA ARG A 107 6.22 11.66 9.50
C ARG A 107 7.37 12.52 9.03
N PHE A 108 7.25 13.14 7.86
CA PHE A 108 8.21 14.14 7.39
C PHE A 108 8.30 15.34 8.34
N GLN A 109 7.18 15.89 8.79
CA GLN A 109 7.15 16.94 9.81
C GLN A 109 7.78 16.48 11.13
N GLY A 110 7.61 15.21 11.50
CA GLY A 110 8.33 14.57 12.60
C GLY A 110 9.85 14.57 12.42
N ILE A 111 10.34 14.31 11.21
CA ILE A 111 11.78 14.40 10.87
C ILE A 111 12.27 15.84 10.99
N ILE A 112 11.54 16.82 10.42
CA ILE A 112 11.89 18.25 10.54
C ILE A 112 11.97 18.66 12.02
N SER A 113 11.03 18.19 12.86
CA SER A 113 11.05 18.50 14.29
C SER A 113 12.24 17.86 15.03
N LYS A 114 12.73 16.69 14.59
CA LYS A 114 13.86 15.98 15.21
C LYS A 114 15.21 16.53 14.77
N HIS A 115 15.35 16.95 13.51
CA HIS A 115 16.61 17.40 12.93
C HIS A 115 16.73 18.93 12.86
N GLY A 116 15.62 19.64 13.09
CA GLY A 116 15.54 21.06 12.81
C GLY A 116 15.33 21.32 11.32
N ARG A 117 15.04 22.57 10.98
CA ARG A 117 14.97 22.98 9.58
C ARG A 117 16.39 23.08 9.05
N LEU A 118 16.82 22.10 8.26
CA LEU A 118 18.07 22.15 7.51
C LEU A 118 18.07 23.41 6.64
N GLU A 119 19.07 24.26 6.83
CA GLU A 119 19.25 25.49 6.07
C GLU A 119 20.08 25.21 4.83
N ASP A 120 19.74 25.89 3.74
CA ASP A 120 20.50 25.84 2.49
C ASP A 120 21.82 26.60 2.69
N ALA A 121 22.81 25.91 3.23
CA ALA A 121 24.16 26.44 3.31
C ALA A 121 24.73 26.49 1.88
N GLN A 122 24.84 27.69 1.33
CA GLN A 122 25.51 27.95 0.04
C GLN A 122 24.79 27.47 -1.26
N GLY A 123 23.49 27.21 -1.26
CA GLY A 123 22.74 26.94 -2.50
C GLY A 123 22.75 25.48 -2.95
N GLU A 124 23.05 24.57 -2.02
CA GLU A 124 23.04 23.12 -2.17
C GLU A 124 21.70 22.52 -1.72
N ARG A 125 20.58 23.09 -2.23
CA ARG A 125 19.21 22.62 -1.96
C ARG A 125 19.05 21.11 -2.13
N GLU A 126 19.77 20.52 -3.09
CA GLU A 126 19.69 19.09 -3.38
C GLU A 126 20.29 18.21 -2.27
N ASP A 127 21.31 18.69 -1.59
CA ASP A 127 21.94 17.97 -0.48
C ASP A 127 21.02 17.98 0.74
N VAL A 128 20.36 19.11 1.01
CA VAL A 128 19.32 19.23 2.02
C VAL A 128 18.14 18.30 1.75
N VAL A 129 17.66 18.24 0.49
CA VAL A 129 16.60 17.32 0.10
C VAL A 129 17.03 15.86 0.29
N THR A 130 18.25 15.53 -0.12
CA THR A 130 18.79 14.17 0.02
C THR A 130 18.90 13.75 1.48
N GLU A 131 19.34 14.65 2.36
CA GLU A 131 19.41 14.38 3.81
C GLU A 131 18.03 14.10 4.41
N TYR A 132 17.01 14.88 4.05
CA TYR A 132 15.63 14.61 4.48
C TYR A 132 15.09 13.29 3.94
N VAL A 133 15.35 12.97 2.67
CA VAL A 133 14.94 11.71 2.06
C VAL A 133 15.58 10.52 2.77
N ASP A 134 16.88 10.61 3.07
CA ASP A 134 17.60 9.55 3.76
C ASP A 134 17.13 9.38 5.20
N ALA A 135 16.88 10.49 5.91
CA ALA A 135 16.34 10.47 7.26
C ALA A 135 14.92 9.87 7.30
N LEU A 136 14.06 10.26 6.37
CA LEU A 136 12.70 9.73 6.27
C LEU A 136 12.70 8.23 5.92
N PHE A 137 13.49 7.83 4.94
CA PHE A 137 13.65 6.42 4.56
C PHE A 137 14.15 5.58 5.74
N ALA A 138 15.18 6.04 6.45
CA ALA A 138 15.73 5.34 7.61
C ALA A 138 14.71 5.22 8.75
N ASP A 139 13.94 6.27 9.04
CA ASP A 139 12.89 6.26 10.05
C ASP A 139 11.77 5.29 9.65
N ILE A 140 11.42 5.18 8.35
CA ILE A 140 10.35 4.28 7.85
C ILE A 140 10.80 2.83 7.98
N VAL A 141 11.99 2.50 7.47
CA VAL A 141 12.54 1.14 7.55
C VAL A 141 12.75 0.74 9.01
N GLY A 142 13.19 1.67 9.86
CA GLY A 142 13.36 1.46 11.30
C GLY A 142 12.05 1.09 11.99
N ASP A 143 10.98 1.87 11.78
CA ASP A 143 9.68 1.58 12.38
C ASP A 143 9.04 0.32 11.81
N TYR A 144 9.14 0.10 10.50
CA TYR A 144 8.66 -1.13 9.88
C TYR A 144 9.34 -2.34 10.52
N ALA A 145 10.67 -2.29 10.69
CA ALA A 145 11.42 -3.36 11.32
C ALA A 145 11.04 -3.56 12.80
N ALA A 146 10.71 -2.49 13.52
CA ALA A 146 10.25 -2.56 14.90
C ALA A 146 8.84 -3.18 15.02
N LEU A 147 7.95 -2.90 14.07
CA LEU A 147 6.55 -3.34 14.07
C LEU A 147 6.37 -4.77 13.54
N TYR A 148 7.09 -5.12 12.47
CA TYR A 148 6.88 -6.36 11.71
C TYR A 148 8.08 -7.32 11.78
N GLY A 149 9.16 -6.91 12.43
CA GLY A 149 10.40 -7.67 12.56
C GLY A 149 11.43 -7.31 11.49
N SER A 150 12.64 -7.85 11.64
CA SER A 150 13.78 -7.51 10.78
C SER A 150 13.51 -7.82 9.30
N VAL A 151 13.67 -6.82 8.44
CA VAL A 151 13.62 -6.96 6.99
C VAL A 151 14.95 -7.47 6.45
N LYS A 152 14.93 -8.35 5.45
CA LYS A 152 16.17 -8.78 4.77
C LYS A 152 16.79 -7.57 4.06
N GLY A 153 18.05 -7.27 4.36
CA GLY A 153 18.77 -6.15 3.75
C GLY A 153 18.80 -6.20 2.21
N GLU A 154 18.82 -7.40 1.61
CA GLU A 154 18.74 -7.55 0.15
C GLU A 154 17.42 -7.05 -0.44
N LEU A 155 16.29 -7.26 0.27
CA LEU A 155 14.98 -6.75 -0.17
C LEU A 155 14.94 -5.23 -0.02
N VAL A 156 15.43 -4.69 1.11
CA VAL A 156 15.53 -3.25 1.33
C VAL A 156 16.36 -2.59 0.22
N PHE A 157 17.51 -3.18 -0.14
CA PHE A 157 18.36 -2.68 -1.22
C PHE A 157 17.63 -2.65 -2.58
N LYS A 158 16.84 -3.68 -2.91
CA LYS A 158 16.08 -3.73 -4.16
C LYS A 158 14.99 -2.67 -4.26
N VAL A 159 14.42 -2.25 -3.14
CA VAL A 159 13.30 -1.30 -3.10
C VAL A 159 13.74 0.13 -2.79
N GLN A 160 14.97 0.33 -2.28
CA GLN A 160 15.38 1.61 -1.68
C GLN A 160 15.24 2.78 -2.66
N ASP A 161 15.59 2.60 -3.93
CA ASP A 161 15.62 3.70 -4.89
C ASP A 161 14.20 4.17 -5.20
N SER A 162 13.27 3.22 -5.35
CA SER A 162 11.85 3.51 -5.56
C SER A 162 11.19 4.18 -4.36
N VAL A 163 11.49 3.72 -3.13
CA VAL A 163 10.96 4.31 -1.90
C VAL A 163 11.59 5.69 -1.63
N LYS A 164 12.89 5.85 -1.90
CA LYS A 164 13.56 7.16 -1.78
C LYS A 164 13.04 8.16 -2.82
N GLN A 165 12.65 7.71 -4.01
CA GLN A 165 12.04 8.59 -5.00
C GLN A 165 10.70 9.14 -4.52
N THR A 166 9.83 8.32 -3.95
CA THR A 166 8.54 8.78 -3.41
C THR A 166 8.71 9.65 -2.15
N CYS A 167 9.70 9.34 -1.30
CA CYS A 167 10.13 10.24 -0.23
C CYS A 167 10.60 11.60 -0.79
N ARG A 168 11.36 11.62 -1.89
CA ARG A 168 11.82 12.87 -2.52
C ARG A 168 10.65 13.70 -3.03
N ASP A 169 9.68 13.06 -3.65
CA ASP A 169 8.46 13.73 -4.09
C ASP A 169 7.70 14.34 -2.91
N LEU A 170 7.66 13.66 -1.76
CA LEU A 170 7.05 14.21 -0.53
C LEU A 170 7.81 15.44 0.00
N VAL A 171 9.14 15.38 0.02
CA VAL A 171 10.00 16.47 0.53
C VAL A 171 9.97 17.70 -0.39
N THR A 172 9.85 17.50 -1.71
CA THR A 172 9.96 18.58 -2.70
C THR A 172 8.62 19.21 -3.09
N ASN A 173 7.48 18.56 -2.80
CA ASN A 173 6.14 19.09 -3.06
C ASN A 173 5.53 19.89 -1.87
N GLU A 174 6.26 20.12 -0.77
CA GLU A 174 5.98 21.16 0.23
C GLU A 174 6.46 22.55 -0.20
#